data_AF-A0A218PDY5-F1
#
_entry.id   AF-A0A218PDY5-F1
#
_cell.length_a   1.000
_cell.length_b   1.000
_cell.length_c   1.000
_cell.angle_alpha   90.00
_cell.angle_beta   90.00
_cell.angle_gamma   90.00
#
_symmetry.space_group_name_H-M   'P 1'
#
loop_
_entity.id
_entity.type
_entity.pdbx_description
1 polymer ?
#
loop_
_entity_poly.entity_id
_entity_poly.type
_entity_poly.pdbx_seq_one_letter_code
_entity_poly.pdbx_strand_id
1 'polypeptide(L)'
;MAFAETISPEELLRSVKPQDPERWRRFVEEHVHPIQVLAEAVAGNFEGDPSVEVARIVSREAKRVLEVSNRVLGPVEEGFEAPNDPIEAARQLVEKSANTFLGVDEGGKYTLFAWTLRKITREYFGEIYRELDQDEEAKQAVFQILGVKELFKPRVRSALADRLTLLGYPDYLSLGKVEEYGNKITISLIPAREKTLGGAICRFVDSIVSLLRRPGILSGIELSVEDPVEEYLKMCKSIAPIPLDTWSLHWKHLTEPVRLSSDYVYLIEGFGVKIADSLYSDGTIYTVEHETNLLTLMRKIAPSLVLGTLELVMTADGRLMMLLKRKRET
;
A
#
# COMPACT_ATOMS: atom_id res chain seq x y z
N MET A 1 5.58 -23.37 -9.86
CA MET A 1 6.10 -22.28 -10.72
C MET A 1 7.25 -21.62 -9.99
N ALA A 2 8.36 -21.33 -10.67
CA ALA A 2 9.44 -20.55 -10.08
C ALA A 2 8.93 -19.14 -9.78
N PHE A 3 9.37 -18.54 -8.67
CA PHE A 3 9.12 -17.12 -8.44
C PHE A 3 9.61 -16.32 -9.64
N ALA A 4 8.82 -15.30 -10.00
CA ALA A 4 8.99 -14.52 -11.21
C ALA A 4 10.48 -14.18 -11.44
N GLU A 5 10.94 -14.41 -12.68
CA GLU A 5 12.06 -13.64 -13.20
C GLU A 5 11.85 -12.19 -12.78
N THR A 6 12.87 -11.56 -12.16
CA THR A 6 12.79 -10.18 -11.72
C THR A 6 12.29 -9.30 -12.87
N ILE A 7 11.01 -8.93 -12.83
CA ILE A 7 10.37 -8.12 -13.88
C ILE A 7 10.95 -6.72 -13.83
N SER A 8 11.50 -6.26 -14.95
CA SER A 8 12.03 -4.90 -15.02
C SER A 8 10.86 -3.89 -15.00
N PRO A 9 11.08 -2.64 -14.53
CA PRO A 9 10.04 -1.61 -14.60
C PRO A 9 9.48 -1.38 -16.01
N GLU A 10 10.32 -1.46 -17.04
CA GLU A 10 9.92 -1.33 -18.44
C GLU A 10 9.04 -2.50 -18.89
N GLU A 11 9.38 -3.73 -18.50
CA GLU A 11 8.56 -4.91 -18.77
C GLU A 11 7.22 -4.85 -18.04
N LEU A 12 7.22 -4.36 -16.79
CA LEU A 12 6.00 -4.13 -16.02
C LEU A 12 5.08 -3.13 -16.73
N LEU A 13 5.62 -1.99 -17.18
CA LEU A 13 4.84 -0.98 -17.92
C LEU A 13 4.26 -1.54 -19.22
N ARG A 14 5.04 -2.32 -19.99
CA ARG A 14 4.59 -2.92 -21.25
C ARG A 14 3.51 -3.98 -21.05
N SER A 15 3.59 -4.72 -19.95
CA SER A 15 2.61 -5.76 -19.59
C SER A 15 1.29 -5.15 -19.10
N VAL A 16 1.38 -4.22 -18.14
CA VAL A 16 0.21 -3.61 -17.49
C VAL A 16 -0.48 -2.60 -18.41
N LYS A 17 0.29 -1.81 -19.17
CA LYS A 17 -0.21 -0.66 -19.96
C LYS A 17 -1.12 0.24 -19.13
N PRO A 18 -0.59 0.84 -18.05
CA PRO A 18 -1.40 1.43 -16.99
C PRO A 18 -2.23 2.65 -17.44
N GLN A 19 -1.96 3.22 -18.61
CA GLN A 19 -2.73 4.30 -19.22
C GLN A 19 -4.04 3.83 -19.88
N ASP A 20 -4.22 2.52 -20.09
CA ASP A 20 -5.39 1.94 -20.76
C ASP A 20 -6.48 1.53 -19.72
N PRO A 21 -7.63 2.22 -19.66
CA PRO A 21 -8.70 1.89 -18.71
C PRO A 21 -9.25 0.47 -18.87
N GLU A 22 -9.25 -0.07 -20.10
CA GLU A 22 -9.78 -1.41 -20.37
C GLU A 22 -8.92 -2.51 -19.74
N ARG A 23 -7.60 -2.28 -19.64
CA ARG A 23 -6.67 -3.20 -18.96
C ARG A 23 -6.98 -3.29 -17.47
N TRP A 24 -7.23 -2.14 -16.83
CA TRP A 24 -7.66 -2.11 -15.43
C TRP A 24 -9.01 -2.75 -15.22
N ARG A 25 -9.95 -2.56 -16.16
CA ARG A 25 -11.27 -3.22 -16.09
C ARG A 25 -11.11 -4.73 -16.10
N ARG A 26 -10.37 -5.28 -17.06
CA ARG A 26 -10.10 -6.73 -17.14
C ARG A 26 -9.40 -7.26 -15.89
N PHE A 27 -8.42 -6.53 -15.35
CA PHE A 27 -7.79 -6.91 -14.09
C PHE A 27 -8.83 -7.08 -12.96
N VAL A 28 -9.77 -6.14 -12.86
CA VAL A 28 -10.82 -6.18 -11.83
C VAL A 28 -11.77 -7.35 -12.07
N GLU A 29 -12.19 -7.59 -13.32
CA GLU A 29 -13.10 -8.68 -13.71
C GLU A 29 -12.48 -10.07 -13.52
N GLU A 30 -11.22 -10.24 -13.89
CA GLU A 30 -10.54 -11.54 -13.94
C GLU A 30 -9.89 -11.94 -12.59
N HIS A 31 -9.53 -10.96 -11.77
CA HIS A 31 -8.80 -11.21 -10.52
C HIS A 31 -9.54 -10.74 -9.27
N VAL A 32 -10.03 -9.50 -9.25
CA VAL A 32 -10.61 -8.92 -8.03
C VAL A 32 -12.01 -9.46 -7.75
N HIS A 33 -12.89 -9.48 -8.75
CA HIS A 33 -14.26 -9.97 -8.59
C HIS A 33 -14.32 -11.45 -8.17
N PRO A 34 -13.57 -12.38 -8.81
CA PRO A 34 -13.53 -13.77 -8.35
C PRO A 34 -13.07 -13.92 -6.90
N ILE A 35 -12.07 -13.15 -6.46
CA ILE A 35 -11.60 -13.18 -5.07
C ILE A 35 -12.71 -12.70 -4.11
N GLN A 36 -13.47 -11.66 -4.49
CA GLN A 36 -14.61 -11.20 -3.70
C GLN A 36 -15.67 -12.30 -3.53
N VAL A 37 -16.10 -12.91 -4.63
CA VAL A 37 -17.11 -13.98 -4.63
C VAL A 37 -16.66 -15.20 -3.81
N LEU A 38 -15.41 -15.64 -4.00
CA LEU A 38 -14.85 -16.76 -3.25
C LEU A 38 -14.70 -16.45 -1.75
N ALA A 39 -14.31 -15.22 -1.40
CA ALA A 39 -14.19 -14.80 -0.02
C ALA A 39 -15.56 -14.75 0.69
N GLU A 40 -16.62 -14.34 -0.02
CA GLU A 40 -18.00 -14.42 0.50
C GLU A 40 -18.46 -15.87 0.70
N ALA A 41 -18.18 -16.75 -0.26
CA ALA A 41 -18.49 -18.17 -0.14
C ALA A 41 -17.78 -18.82 1.05
N VAL A 42 -16.49 -18.52 1.27
CA VAL A 42 -15.74 -19.03 2.43
C VAL A 42 -16.30 -18.45 3.73
N ALA A 43 -16.60 -17.16 3.79
CA ALA A 43 -17.16 -16.54 4.98
C ALA A 43 -18.54 -17.11 5.36
N GLY A 44 -19.32 -17.57 4.39
CA GLY A 44 -20.64 -18.18 4.61
C GLY A 44 -20.60 -19.67 4.96
N ASN A 45 -19.61 -20.42 4.47
CA ASN A 45 -19.58 -21.88 4.65
C ASN A 45 -18.77 -22.36 5.87
N PHE A 46 -17.88 -21.53 6.44
CA PHE A 46 -16.97 -21.92 7.53
C PHE A 46 -17.30 -21.24 8.86
N GLU A 47 -18.59 -21.06 9.19
CA GLU A 47 -19.02 -20.38 10.43
C GLU A 47 -18.28 -20.88 11.68
N GLY A 48 -17.70 -19.96 12.45
CA GLY A 48 -16.96 -20.24 13.67
C GLY A 48 -15.46 -20.49 13.49
N ASP A 49 -14.95 -20.62 12.26
CA ASP A 49 -13.51 -20.72 12.00
C ASP A 49 -12.84 -19.32 12.00
N PRO A 50 -11.62 -19.16 12.55
CA PRO A 50 -10.88 -17.90 12.52
C PRO A 50 -10.67 -17.32 11.11
N SER A 51 -10.67 -18.15 10.06
CA SER A 51 -10.55 -17.73 8.67
C SER A 51 -11.72 -16.89 8.17
N VAL A 52 -12.92 -17.00 8.78
CA VAL A 52 -14.12 -16.26 8.37
C VAL A 52 -13.89 -14.77 8.46
N GLU A 53 -13.29 -14.28 9.54
CA GLU A 53 -13.05 -12.84 9.72
C GLU A 53 -12.10 -12.32 8.64
N VAL A 54 -11.06 -13.09 8.33
CA VAL A 54 -10.10 -12.74 7.29
C VAL A 54 -10.76 -12.74 5.90
N ALA A 55 -11.59 -13.73 5.60
CA ALA A 55 -12.35 -13.80 4.36
C ALA A 55 -13.34 -12.62 4.22
N ARG A 56 -14.03 -12.23 5.29
CA ARG A 56 -14.91 -11.04 5.30
C ARG A 56 -14.15 -9.75 5.00
N ILE A 57 -12.95 -9.61 5.57
CA ILE A 57 -12.09 -8.45 5.30
C ILE A 57 -11.69 -8.42 3.82
N VAL A 58 -11.26 -9.55 3.25
CA VAL A 58 -10.90 -9.64 1.83
C VAL A 58 -12.07 -9.33 0.91
N SER A 59 -13.25 -9.93 1.15
CA SER A 59 -14.47 -9.62 0.40
C SER A 59 -14.80 -8.13 0.44
N ARG A 60 -14.76 -7.50 1.63
CA ARG A 60 -15.04 -6.08 1.80
C ARG A 60 -14.09 -5.19 0.99
N GLU A 61 -12.78 -5.45 1.05
CA GLU A 61 -11.82 -4.61 0.32
C GLU A 61 -11.84 -4.87 -1.18
N ALA A 62 -12.11 -6.10 -1.63
CA ALA A 62 -12.33 -6.41 -3.04
C ALA A 62 -13.60 -5.73 -3.58
N LYS A 63 -14.70 -5.74 -2.81
CA LYS A 63 -15.91 -4.98 -3.13
C LYS A 63 -15.65 -3.47 -3.23
N ARG A 64 -14.81 -2.93 -2.34
CA ARG A 64 -14.39 -1.52 -2.43
C ARG A 64 -13.64 -1.21 -3.73
N VAL A 65 -12.80 -2.13 -4.20
CA VAL A 65 -12.15 -1.99 -5.52
C VAL A 65 -13.23 -1.98 -6.62
N LEU A 66 -14.17 -2.92 -6.62
CA LEU A 66 -15.28 -2.97 -7.60
C LEU A 66 -16.10 -1.67 -7.62
N GLU A 67 -16.48 -1.14 -6.45
CA GLU A 67 -17.23 0.12 -6.33
C GLU A 67 -16.48 1.30 -6.94
N VAL A 68 -15.17 1.41 -6.67
CA VAL A 68 -14.34 2.49 -7.19
C VAL A 68 -14.08 2.32 -8.69
N SER A 69 -13.84 1.08 -9.14
CA SER A 69 -13.66 0.74 -10.55
C SER A 69 -14.89 1.10 -11.37
N ASN A 70 -16.10 0.76 -10.90
CA ASN A 70 -17.35 1.12 -11.59
C ASN A 70 -17.50 2.64 -11.82
N ARG A 71 -17.03 3.44 -10.87
CA ARG A 71 -17.07 4.91 -10.97
C ARG A 71 -15.98 5.47 -11.89
N VAL A 72 -14.79 4.88 -11.89
CA VAL A 72 -13.61 5.41 -12.61
C VAL A 72 -13.50 4.86 -14.03
N LEU A 73 -13.80 3.58 -14.22
CA LEU A 73 -13.60 2.83 -15.46
C LEU A 73 -14.91 2.54 -16.20
N GLY A 74 -16.07 2.82 -15.58
CA GLY A 74 -17.38 2.39 -16.07
C GLY A 74 -17.73 0.97 -15.60
N PRO A 75 -18.87 0.41 -16.07
CA PRO A 75 -19.38 -0.89 -15.64
C PRO A 75 -18.34 -2.01 -15.73
N VAL A 76 -18.25 -2.83 -14.70
CA VAL A 76 -17.40 -4.02 -14.58
C VAL A 76 -18.28 -5.27 -14.68
N GLU A 77 -17.89 -6.26 -15.49
CA GLU A 77 -18.64 -7.51 -15.59
C GLU A 77 -18.44 -8.42 -14.36
N GLU A 78 -19.55 -8.89 -13.78
CA GLU A 78 -19.58 -9.73 -12.59
C GLU A 78 -20.06 -11.15 -12.92
N GLY A 79 -19.26 -11.88 -13.72
CA GLY A 79 -19.64 -13.19 -14.29
C GLY A 79 -19.09 -14.42 -13.56
N PHE A 80 -18.45 -14.27 -12.39
CA PHE A 80 -17.81 -15.41 -11.70
C PHE A 80 -18.75 -16.06 -10.69
N GLU A 81 -18.86 -17.39 -10.76
CA GLU A 81 -19.60 -18.20 -9.78
C GLU A 81 -18.64 -19.02 -8.90
N ALA A 82 -18.85 -18.98 -7.58
CA ALA A 82 -18.08 -19.81 -6.66
C ALA A 82 -18.39 -21.31 -6.86
N PRO A 83 -17.39 -22.20 -6.67
CA PRO A 83 -17.64 -23.63 -6.57
C PRO A 83 -18.62 -23.96 -5.44
N ASN A 84 -19.49 -24.94 -5.67
CA ASN A 84 -20.43 -25.43 -4.64
C ASN A 84 -19.73 -26.14 -3.48
N ASP A 85 -18.56 -26.74 -3.72
CA ASP A 85 -17.75 -27.37 -2.67
C ASP A 85 -16.99 -26.29 -1.87
N PRO A 86 -17.26 -26.14 -0.56
CA PRO A 86 -16.59 -25.14 0.28
C PRO A 86 -15.07 -25.28 0.33
N ILE A 87 -14.54 -26.50 0.25
CA ILE A 87 -13.09 -26.75 0.30
C ILE A 87 -12.45 -26.26 -1.00
N GLU A 88 -13.09 -26.52 -2.14
CA GLU A 88 -12.63 -26.02 -3.43
C GLU A 88 -12.73 -24.49 -3.52
N ALA A 89 -13.79 -23.88 -2.97
CA ALA A 89 -13.89 -22.42 -2.87
C ALA A 89 -12.76 -21.82 -2.02
N ALA A 90 -12.43 -22.44 -0.89
CA ALA A 90 -11.30 -22.04 -0.05
C ALA A 90 -9.96 -22.19 -0.80
N ARG A 91 -9.76 -23.30 -1.51
CA ARG A 91 -8.55 -23.56 -2.32
C ARG A 91 -8.38 -22.50 -3.42
N GLN A 92 -9.43 -22.20 -4.17
CA GLN A 92 -9.37 -21.17 -5.21
C GLN A 92 -9.16 -19.77 -4.64
N LEU A 93 -9.76 -19.45 -3.49
CA LEU A 93 -9.52 -18.17 -2.81
C LEU A 93 -8.04 -18.00 -2.47
N VAL A 94 -7.43 -19.05 -1.92
CA VAL A 94 -6.01 -19.09 -1.56
C VAL A 94 -5.13 -18.83 -2.78
N GLU A 95 -5.35 -19.59 -3.85
CA GLU A 95 -4.54 -19.57 -5.06
C GLU A 95 -4.68 -18.24 -5.82
N LYS A 96 -5.93 -17.78 -6.06
CA LYS A 96 -6.15 -16.51 -6.75
C LYS A 96 -5.58 -15.31 -5.98
N SER A 97 -5.68 -15.33 -4.65
CA SER A 97 -5.08 -14.29 -3.81
C SER A 97 -3.56 -14.28 -3.91
N ALA A 98 -2.93 -15.46 -3.95
CA ALA A 98 -1.48 -15.58 -4.13
C ALA A 98 -1.03 -15.06 -5.51
N ASN A 99 -1.73 -15.44 -6.58
CA ASN A 99 -1.40 -14.98 -7.94
C ASN A 99 -1.67 -13.48 -8.16
N THR A 100 -2.57 -12.90 -7.35
CA THR A 100 -2.87 -11.46 -7.37
C THR A 100 -1.94 -10.66 -6.44
N PHE A 101 -1.13 -11.35 -5.63
CA PHE A 101 -0.15 -10.70 -4.77
C PHE A 101 1.05 -10.19 -5.57
N LEU A 102 1.63 -9.10 -5.07
CA LEU A 102 2.64 -8.23 -5.68
C LEU A 102 3.67 -8.95 -6.56
N GLY A 103 3.44 -8.93 -7.87
CA GLY A 103 4.37 -9.42 -8.90
C GLY A 103 4.39 -10.93 -9.13
N VAL A 104 3.50 -11.71 -8.52
CA VAL A 104 3.51 -13.19 -8.63
C VAL A 104 3.05 -13.69 -10.00
N ASP A 105 1.93 -13.17 -10.52
CA ASP A 105 1.35 -13.54 -11.82
C ASP A 105 0.76 -12.28 -12.49
N GLU A 106 -0.03 -12.43 -13.57
CA GLU A 106 -0.67 -11.32 -14.28
C GLU A 106 -1.41 -10.37 -13.34
N GLY A 107 -2.27 -10.89 -12.44
CA GLY A 107 -2.94 -10.05 -11.43
C GLY A 107 -1.95 -9.35 -10.49
N GLY A 108 -0.87 -10.05 -10.13
CA GLY A 108 0.24 -9.52 -9.33
C GLY A 108 0.98 -8.35 -9.98
N LYS A 109 1.05 -8.27 -11.32
CA LYS A 109 1.68 -7.14 -12.02
C LYS A 109 0.91 -5.83 -11.81
N TYR A 110 -0.42 -5.87 -11.89
CA TYR A 110 -1.27 -4.70 -11.64
C TYR A 110 -1.20 -4.25 -10.19
N THR A 111 -1.25 -5.19 -9.24
CA THR A 111 -1.15 -4.85 -7.82
C THR A 111 0.23 -4.31 -7.47
N LEU A 112 1.32 -4.85 -8.05
CA LEU A 112 2.67 -4.32 -7.88
C LEU A 112 2.80 -2.90 -8.41
N PHE A 113 2.30 -2.63 -9.62
CA PHE A 113 2.34 -1.28 -10.19
C PHE A 113 1.54 -0.27 -9.35
N ALA A 114 0.33 -0.63 -8.92
CA ALA A 114 -0.44 0.23 -8.02
C ALA A 114 0.29 0.43 -6.69
N TRP A 115 0.91 -0.61 -6.15
CA TRP A 115 1.60 -0.59 -4.86
C TRP A 115 2.83 0.31 -4.83
N THR A 116 3.67 0.30 -5.88
CA THR A 116 4.88 1.13 -5.94
C THR A 116 4.55 2.62 -6.02
N LEU A 117 3.40 2.98 -6.61
CA LEU A 117 2.93 4.35 -6.71
C LEU A 117 2.23 4.87 -5.44
N ARG A 118 2.01 4.02 -4.42
CA ARG A 118 1.25 4.43 -3.23
C ARG A 118 1.89 5.57 -2.45
N LYS A 119 3.22 5.62 -2.43
CA LYS A 119 4.08 6.69 -1.87
C LYS A 119 5.43 6.68 -2.59
N ILE A 120 5.62 7.59 -3.54
CA ILE A 120 6.82 7.68 -4.36
C ILE A 120 7.23 9.15 -4.56
N THR A 121 8.52 9.46 -4.54
CA THR A 121 8.98 10.81 -4.90
C THR A 121 9.00 10.97 -6.42
N ARG A 122 8.83 12.20 -6.94
CA ARG A 122 8.99 12.46 -8.39
C ARG A 122 10.33 11.97 -8.94
N GLU A 123 11.41 12.12 -8.16
CA GLU A 123 12.73 11.60 -8.49
C GLU A 123 12.69 10.10 -8.75
N TYR A 124 12.18 9.31 -7.80
CA TYR A 124 12.09 7.85 -7.95
C TYR A 124 11.09 7.43 -9.02
N PHE A 125 10.01 8.17 -9.22
CA PHE A 125 9.07 7.93 -10.31
C PHE A 125 9.78 8.05 -11.66
N GLY A 126 10.54 9.13 -11.89
CA GLY A 126 11.30 9.32 -13.13
C GLY A 126 12.47 8.35 -13.31
N GLU A 127 13.00 7.80 -12.21
CA GLU A 127 14.03 6.76 -12.26
C GLU A 127 13.46 5.38 -12.60
N ILE A 128 12.38 4.97 -11.93
CA ILE A 128 11.76 3.65 -12.08
C ILE A 128 10.91 3.58 -13.35
N TYR A 129 10.07 4.60 -13.58
CA TYR A 129 9.11 4.64 -14.68
C TYR A 129 9.50 5.70 -15.71
N ARG A 130 10.77 5.70 -16.13
CA ARG A 130 11.33 6.71 -17.04
C ARG A 130 10.53 6.88 -18.33
N GLU A 131 10.11 5.77 -18.95
CA GLU A 131 9.29 5.80 -20.18
C GLU A 131 7.96 6.55 -19.95
N LEU A 132 7.30 6.28 -18.81
CA LEU A 132 6.05 6.94 -18.44
C LEU A 132 6.26 8.41 -18.02
N ASP A 133 7.38 8.75 -17.37
CA ASP A 133 7.65 10.13 -16.96
C ASP A 133 7.88 11.06 -18.16
N GLN A 134 8.43 10.53 -19.25
CA GLN A 134 8.66 11.23 -20.52
C GLN A 134 7.39 11.43 -21.35
N ASP A 135 6.36 10.61 -21.13
CA ASP A 135 5.05 10.71 -21.80
C ASP A 135 4.03 11.38 -20.86
N GLU A 136 3.88 12.69 -21.00
CA GLU A 136 2.99 13.48 -20.12
C GLU A 136 1.52 13.05 -20.26
N GLU A 137 1.07 12.70 -21.46
CA GLU A 137 -0.33 12.28 -21.69
C GLU A 137 -0.60 10.94 -21.01
N ALA A 138 0.27 9.95 -21.22
CA ALA A 138 0.16 8.66 -20.56
C ALA A 138 0.28 8.79 -19.04
N LYS A 139 1.20 9.61 -18.53
CA LYS A 139 1.36 9.86 -17.09
C LYS A 139 0.09 10.45 -16.48
N GLN A 140 -0.50 11.47 -17.11
CA GLN A 140 -1.74 12.08 -16.61
C GLN A 140 -2.91 11.09 -16.64
N ALA A 141 -3.01 10.26 -17.69
CA ALA A 141 -4.02 9.20 -17.75
C ALA A 141 -3.86 8.19 -16.60
N VAL A 142 -2.64 7.72 -16.34
CA VAL A 142 -2.34 6.83 -15.20
C VAL A 142 -2.71 7.49 -13.87
N PHE A 143 -2.31 8.75 -13.67
CA PHE A 143 -2.57 9.47 -12.43
C PHE A 143 -4.08 9.69 -12.21
N GLN A 144 -4.83 9.93 -13.29
CA GLN A 144 -6.28 10.05 -13.24
C GLN A 144 -6.96 8.72 -12.92
N ILE A 145 -6.57 7.63 -13.59
CA ILE A 145 -7.14 6.29 -13.38
C ILE A 145 -6.89 5.82 -11.94
N LEU A 146 -5.64 5.89 -11.48
CA LEU A 146 -5.28 5.38 -10.15
C LEU A 146 -5.55 6.38 -9.02
N GLY A 147 -5.76 7.66 -9.34
CA GLY A 147 -5.97 8.73 -8.37
C GLY A 147 -4.68 9.17 -7.65
N VAL A 148 -3.54 9.17 -8.35
CA VAL A 148 -2.26 9.67 -7.82
C VAL A 148 -2.34 11.20 -7.68
N LYS A 149 -2.01 11.71 -6.50
CA LYS A 149 -1.94 13.16 -6.23
C LYS A 149 -0.63 13.52 -5.53
N GLU A 150 -0.31 14.82 -5.53
CA GLU A 150 0.74 15.35 -4.65
C GLU A 150 0.28 15.23 -3.19
N LEU A 151 1.00 14.43 -2.40
CA LEU A 151 0.75 14.27 -0.97
C LEU A 151 1.51 15.30 -0.14
N PHE A 152 2.74 15.63 -0.58
CA PHE A 152 3.59 16.58 0.13
C PHE A 152 4.65 17.19 -0.79
N LYS A 153 4.82 18.50 -0.68
CA LYS A 153 5.89 19.25 -1.34
C LYS A 153 6.69 20.01 -0.28
N PRO A 154 8.02 19.83 -0.20
CA PRO A 154 8.86 20.63 0.67
C PRO A 154 8.63 22.13 0.41
N ARG A 155 8.44 22.92 1.48
CA ARG A 155 8.08 24.35 1.38
C ARG A 155 9.27 25.24 1.04
N VAL A 156 10.01 24.90 -0.01
CA VAL A 156 11.16 25.66 -0.48
C VAL A 156 11.19 25.75 -2.00
N ARG A 157 11.54 26.94 -2.50
CA ARG A 157 11.72 27.21 -3.93
C ARG A 157 13.05 26.65 -4.40
N SER A 158 13.07 25.38 -4.79
CA SER A 158 14.24 24.69 -5.34
C SER A 158 13.79 23.57 -6.28
N ALA A 159 14.51 23.37 -7.38
CA ALA A 159 14.28 22.25 -8.28
C ALA A 159 14.40 20.89 -7.55
N LEU A 160 15.23 20.82 -6.50
CA LEU A 160 15.34 19.60 -5.68
C LEU A 160 14.08 19.37 -4.83
N ALA A 161 13.41 20.43 -4.35
CA ALA A 161 12.13 20.29 -3.66
C ALA A 161 11.03 19.77 -4.60
N ASP A 162 11.05 20.18 -5.87
CA ASP A 162 10.13 19.63 -6.88
C ASP A 162 10.40 18.15 -7.11
N ARG A 163 11.66 17.73 -7.27
CA ARG A 163 12.04 16.31 -7.41
C ARG A 163 11.66 15.44 -6.21
N LEU A 164 11.70 16.01 -5.00
CA LEU A 164 11.34 15.30 -3.77
C LEU A 164 9.88 15.51 -3.34
N THR A 165 9.05 16.07 -4.21
CA THR A 165 7.60 16.07 -4.02
C THR A 165 7.12 14.62 -3.94
N LEU A 166 6.43 14.29 -2.86
CA LEU A 166 5.83 12.98 -2.61
C LEU A 166 4.51 12.90 -3.36
N LEU A 167 4.39 11.89 -4.21
CA LEU A 167 3.19 11.49 -4.92
C LEU A 167 2.60 10.24 -4.25
N GLY A 168 1.30 10.04 -4.39
CA GLY A 168 0.66 8.82 -3.95
C GLY A 168 -0.86 8.93 -3.82
N TYR A 169 -1.45 7.98 -3.11
CA TYR A 169 -2.90 7.93 -2.92
C TYR A 169 -3.31 8.66 -1.63
N PRO A 170 -4.13 9.72 -1.71
CA PRO A 170 -4.53 10.50 -0.53
C PRO A 170 -5.37 9.66 0.45
N ASP A 171 -6.06 8.63 -0.04
CA ASP A 171 -6.92 7.73 0.72
C ASP A 171 -6.20 6.47 1.22
N TYR A 172 -4.85 6.43 1.21
CA TYR A 172 -4.07 5.30 1.68
C TYR A 172 -2.97 5.69 2.67
N LEU A 173 -3.30 5.69 3.97
CA LEU A 173 -2.34 5.90 5.07
C LEU A 173 -1.44 7.13 4.89
N SER A 174 -1.98 8.23 4.36
CA SER A 174 -1.18 9.38 3.91
C SER A 174 -1.23 10.54 4.88
N LEU A 175 -2.45 10.96 5.28
CA LEU A 175 -2.67 12.16 6.07
C LEU A 175 -3.29 11.83 7.42
N GLY A 176 -2.84 12.55 8.44
CA GLY A 176 -3.33 12.43 9.80
C GLY A 176 -3.46 13.76 10.53
N LYS A 177 -4.11 13.70 11.68
CA LYS A 177 -4.25 14.79 12.64
C LYS A 177 -3.63 14.36 13.97
N VAL A 178 -2.88 15.24 14.61
CA VAL A 178 -2.40 14.96 15.96
C VAL A 178 -3.58 15.01 16.93
N GLU A 179 -3.76 13.94 17.68
CA GLU A 179 -4.73 13.85 18.76
C GLU A 179 -4.09 14.10 20.12
N GLU A 180 -2.85 13.63 20.33
CA GLU A 180 -2.17 13.70 21.62
C GLU A 180 -0.69 14.05 21.42
N TYR A 181 -0.20 14.95 22.29
CA TYR A 181 1.19 15.37 22.44
C TYR A 181 1.74 14.91 23.79
N GLY A 182 3.07 14.84 23.92
CA GLY A 182 3.77 14.48 25.16
C GLY A 182 4.87 13.45 24.89
N ASN A 183 4.97 12.47 25.79
CA ASN A 183 5.95 11.37 25.69
C ASN A 183 5.65 10.39 24.55
N LYS A 184 4.42 10.40 24.02
CA LYS A 184 4.02 9.68 22.82
C LYS A 184 3.19 10.61 21.96
N ILE A 185 3.36 10.51 20.66
CA ILE A 185 2.56 11.28 19.70
C ILE A 185 1.54 10.36 19.06
N THR A 186 0.26 10.68 19.28
CA THR A 186 -0.85 9.96 18.66
C THR A 186 -1.37 10.74 17.46
N ILE A 187 -1.30 10.13 16.27
CA ILE A 187 -1.88 10.65 15.03
C ILE A 187 -3.09 9.79 14.66
N SER A 188 -4.24 10.42 14.47
CA SER A 188 -5.42 9.81 13.85
C SER A 188 -5.34 9.97 12.34
N LEU A 189 -5.62 8.91 11.57
CA LEU A 189 -5.72 9.05 10.11
C LEU A 189 -6.97 9.85 9.74
N ILE A 190 -6.82 10.82 8.83
CA ILE A 190 -7.92 11.60 8.29
C ILE A 190 -8.48 10.82 7.09
N PRO A 191 -9.76 10.39 7.12
CA PRO A 191 -10.38 9.75 5.97
C PRO A 191 -10.36 10.71 4.79
N ALA A 192 -9.84 10.26 3.65
CA ALA A 192 -9.89 11.06 2.43
C ALA A 192 -11.34 11.15 1.92
N ARG A 193 -11.70 12.32 1.39
CA ARG A 193 -13.04 12.56 0.81
C ARG A 193 -13.27 11.73 -0.45
N GLU A 194 -12.23 11.60 -1.27
CA GLU A 194 -12.26 10.84 -2.52
C GLU A 194 -11.52 9.53 -2.32
N LYS A 195 -12.21 8.41 -2.53
CA LYS A 195 -11.57 7.10 -2.67
C LYS A 195 -10.91 7.00 -4.04
N THR A 196 -9.71 6.44 -4.12
CA THR A 196 -8.98 6.27 -5.37
C THR A 196 -8.89 4.79 -5.72
N LEU A 197 -8.72 4.46 -7.01
CA LEU A 197 -8.59 3.07 -7.44
C LEU A 197 -7.30 2.46 -6.88
N GLY A 198 -6.18 3.20 -6.97
CA GLY A 198 -4.90 2.75 -6.43
C GLY A 198 -4.91 2.56 -4.91
N GLY A 199 -5.57 3.47 -4.17
CA GLY A 199 -5.76 3.35 -2.72
C GLY A 199 -6.61 2.13 -2.34
N ALA A 200 -7.70 1.87 -3.07
CA ALA A 200 -8.51 0.66 -2.88
C ALA A 200 -7.72 -0.63 -3.17
N ILE A 201 -6.93 -0.66 -4.25
CA ILE A 201 -6.07 -1.80 -4.59
C ILE A 201 -5.04 -2.05 -3.48
N CYS A 202 -4.42 -1.00 -2.92
CA CYS A 202 -3.44 -1.18 -1.84
C CYS A 202 -4.08 -1.77 -0.57
N ARG A 203 -5.31 -1.37 -0.22
CA ARG A 203 -6.04 -1.98 0.91
C ARG A 203 -6.44 -3.42 0.63
N PHE A 204 -6.79 -3.71 -0.63
CA PHE A 204 -7.04 -5.07 -1.08
C PHE A 204 -5.79 -5.94 -0.97
N VAL A 205 -4.61 -5.44 -1.37
CA VAL A 205 -3.32 -6.11 -1.15
C VAL A 205 -3.07 -6.38 0.34
N ASP A 206 -3.32 -5.42 1.22
CA ASP A 206 -3.20 -5.62 2.67
C ASP A 206 -4.13 -6.73 3.21
N SER A 207 -5.34 -6.83 2.66
CA SER A 207 -6.27 -7.91 2.99
C SER A 207 -5.80 -9.26 2.45
N ILE A 208 -5.24 -9.31 1.23
CA ILE A 208 -4.62 -10.50 0.65
C ILE A 208 -3.49 -10.97 1.56
N VAL A 209 -2.61 -10.09 2.02
CA VAL A 209 -1.51 -10.47 2.94
C VAL A 209 -2.05 -11.08 4.22
N SER A 210 -3.12 -10.50 4.79
CA SER A 210 -3.77 -11.05 5.98
C SER A 210 -4.32 -12.46 5.72
N LEU A 211 -4.89 -12.67 4.53
CA LEU A 211 -5.38 -13.95 4.07
C LEU A 211 -4.27 -14.94 3.76
N LEU A 212 -3.15 -14.56 3.14
CA LEU A 212 -2.06 -15.49 2.85
C LEU A 212 -1.32 -15.95 4.11
N ARG A 213 -1.35 -15.15 5.18
CA ARG A 213 -0.76 -15.45 6.50
C ARG A 213 -1.72 -16.18 7.48
N ARG A 214 -2.89 -16.55 6.97
CA ARG A 214 -4.07 -17.14 7.61
C ARG A 214 -3.86 -18.15 8.76
N PRO A 215 -4.64 -18.02 9.85
CA PRO A 215 -4.95 -19.11 10.79
C PRO A 215 -6.15 -19.98 10.29
N GLY A 216 -6.38 -21.12 10.94
CA GLY A 216 -7.61 -21.93 10.76
C GLY A 216 -7.56 -22.87 9.56
N ILE A 217 -8.73 -23.27 9.02
CA ILE A 217 -8.81 -24.24 7.90
C ILE A 217 -7.98 -23.84 6.68
N LEU A 218 -7.87 -22.53 6.50
CA LEU A 218 -7.15 -21.85 5.45
C LEU A 218 -5.62 -22.12 5.52
N SER A 219 -5.05 -22.38 6.70
CA SER A 219 -3.63 -22.76 6.83
C SER A 219 -3.31 -24.17 6.35
N GLY A 220 -4.34 -25.01 6.17
CA GLY A 220 -4.19 -26.37 5.65
C GLY A 220 -4.07 -26.46 4.13
N ILE A 221 -4.20 -25.33 3.42
CA ILE A 221 -4.17 -25.30 1.95
C ILE A 221 -2.74 -25.04 1.50
N GLU A 222 -2.14 -26.07 0.90
CA GLU A 222 -0.82 -25.95 0.27
C GLU A 222 -0.92 -25.10 -1.00
N LEU A 223 -0.06 -24.09 -1.09
CA LEU A 223 0.11 -23.29 -2.29
C LEU A 223 1.03 -24.01 -3.26
N SER A 224 0.75 -23.88 -4.56
CA SER A 224 1.66 -24.32 -5.64
C SER A 224 2.92 -23.45 -5.76
N VAL A 225 2.98 -22.35 -5.01
CA VAL A 225 4.08 -21.39 -4.89
C VAL A 225 4.55 -21.34 -3.44
N GLU A 226 5.86 -21.11 -3.23
CA GLU A 226 6.40 -20.82 -1.89
C GLU A 226 5.69 -19.56 -1.33
N ASP A 227 5.62 -19.41 0.01
CA ASP A 227 4.93 -18.30 0.69
C ASP A 227 5.28 -16.94 0.05
N PRO A 228 4.37 -16.37 -0.77
CA PRO A 228 4.75 -15.28 -1.64
C PRO A 228 4.96 -13.97 -0.87
N VAL A 229 4.36 -13.86 0.31
CA VAL A 229 4.54 -12.71 1.20
C VAL A 229 5.94 -12.74 1.81
N GLU A 230 6.37 -13.89 2.31
CA GLU A 230 7.70 -14.03 2.91
C GLU A 230 8.79 -13.83 1.86
N GLU A 231 8.61 -14.33 0.64
CA GLU A 231 9.55 -14.13 -0.45
C GLU A 231 9.65 -12.66 -0.88
N TYR A 232 8.52 -11.97 -1.06
CA TYR A 232 8.50 -10.53 -1.32
C TYR A 232 9.25 -9.75 -0.23
N LEU A 233 9.02 -10.09 1.04
CA LEU A 233 9.70 -9.45 2.17
C LEU A 233 11.21 -9.74 2.19
N LYS A 234 11.65 -10.96 1.86
CA LYS A 234 13.06 -11.33 1.71
C LYS A 234 13.73 -10.50 0.62
N MET A 235 13.07 -10.37 -0.54
CA MET A 235 13.55 -9.55 -1.65
C MET A 235 13.65 -8.06 -1.26
N CYS A 236 12.63 -7.51 -0.59
CA CYS A 236 12.69 -6.10 -0.21
C CYS A 236 13.83 -5.79 0.77
N LYS A 237 14.14 -6.71 1.69
CA LYS A 237 15.24 -6.57 2.66
C LYS A 237 16.62 -6.58 1.99
N SER A 238 16.79 -7.26 0.86
CA SER A 238 18.07 -7.25 0.14
C SER A 238 18.28 -5.96 -0.66
N ILE A 239 17.21 -5.25 -1.02
CA ILE A 239 17.26 -4.03 -1.84
C ILE A 239 17.41 -2.77 -0.98
N ALA A 240 16.63 -2.64 0.10
CA ALA A 240 16.58 -1.41 0.88
C ALA A 240 16.69 -1.68 2.38
N PRO A 241 17.75 -1.20 3.06
CA PRO A 241 17.82 -1.29 4.51
C PRO A 241 16.76 -0.37 5.14
N ILE A 242 16.08 -0.88 6.17
CA ILE A 242 15.08 -0.10 6.91
C ILE A 242 15.81 0.74 7.97
N PRO A 243 15.54 2.06 8.08
CA PRO A 243 16.14 2.90 9.11
C PRO A 243 15.89 2.36 10.53
N LEU A 244 16.88 2.50 11.42
CA LEU A 244 16.84 1.99 12.80
C LEU A 244 15.70 2.63 13.63
N ASP A 245 15.42 3.91 13.39
CA ASP A 245 14.50 4.73 14.19
C ASP A 245 13.05 4.66 13.65
N THR A 246 12.55 3.44 13.43
CA THR A 246 11.22 3.23 12.85
C THR A 246 10.33 2.39 13.76
N TRP A 247 9.14 2.91 14.05
CA TRP A 247 8.18 2.18 14.86
C TRP A 247 7.54 1.06 14.06
N SER A 248 7.12 0.00 14.74
CA SER A 248 6.64 -1.20 14.07
C SER A 248 5.14 -1.12 13.87
N LEU A 249 4.72 -1.06 12.63
CA LEU A 249 3.36 -1.36 12.22
C LEU A 249 3.30 -2.84 11.87
N HIS A 250 2.63 -3.63 12.71
CA HIS A 250 2.28 -4.99 12.33
C HIS A 250 1.47 -4.95 11.03
N TRP A 251 1.77 -5.83 10.08
CA TRP A 251 0.98 -5.98 8.86
C TRP A 251 -0.38 -6.56 9.21
N LYS A 252 -1.25 -5.70 9.73
CA LYS A 252 -2.64 -5.95 10.06
C LYS A 252 -3.51 -5.07 9.18
N HIS A 253 -4.69 -5.55 8.82
CA HIS A 253 -5.65 -4.73 8.11
C HIS A 253 -5.97 -3.48 8.96
N LEU A 254 -5.66 -2.30 8.40
CA LEU A 254 -5.89 -1.01 9.06
C LEU A 254 -7.30 -0.51 8.75
N THR A 255 -8.23 -0.77 9.66
CA THR A 255 -9.60 -0.27 9.60
C THR A 255 -9.68 1.17 10.10
N GLU A 256 -10.07 2.12 9.25
CA GLU A 256 -10.30 3.49 9.66
C GLU A 256 -11.56 3.64 10.55
N PRO A 257 -11.55 4.51 11.57
CA PRO A 257 -10.45 5.40 11.98
C PRO A 257 -9.34 4.65 12.75
N VAL A 258 -8.09 4.81 12.30
CA VAL A 258 -6.90 4.24 12.97
C VAL A 258 -6.19 5.34 13.75
N ARG A 259 -5.87 5.06 15.02
CA ARG A 259 -4.94 5.86 15.83
C ARG A 259 -3.58 5.18 15.82
N LEU A 260 -2.54 5.95 15.50
CA LEU A 260 -1.15 5.52 15.42
C LEU A 260 -0.37 6.29 16.47
N SER A 261 0.31 5.61 17.38
CA SER A 261 0.99 6.24 18.52
C SER A 261 2.48 5.92 18.52
N SER A 262 3.36 6.84 18.14
CA SER A 262 4.79 6.59 18.17
C SER A 262 5.49 7.29 19.33
N ASP A 263 6.54 6.64 19.85
CA ASP A 263 7.50 7.27 20.76
C ASP A 263 8.41 8.26 20.00
N TYR A 264 8.52 8.13 18.66
CA TYR A 264 9.31 9.03 17.84
C TYR A 264 8.46 9.76 16.81
N VAL A 265 8.71 11.06 16.65
CA VAL A 265 8.12 11.85 15.57
C VAL A 265 9.20 12.65 14.85
N TYR A 266 9.03 12.79 13.54
CA TYR A 266 9.89 13.62 12.71
C TYR A 266 9.23 15.01 12.61
N LEU A 267 9.82 16.00 13.28
CA LEU A 267 9.40 17.39 13.22
C LEU A 267 10.14 18.12 12.09
N ILE A 268 9.37 18.69 11.17
CA ILE A 268 9.89 19.46 10.03
C ILE A 268 9.88 20.96 10.37
N GLU A 269 11.06 21.57 10.39
CA GLU A 269 11.26 23.00 10.60
C GLU A 269 12.00 23.60 9.40
N GLY A 270 11.23 24.07 8.41
CA GLY A 270 11.79 24.51 7.13
C GLY A 270 12.44 23.35 6.38
N PHE A 271 13.78 23.32 6.35
CA PHE A 271 14.56 22.20 5.79
C PHE A 271 15.08 21.21 6.83
N GLY A 272 15.15 21.63 8.10
CA GLY A 272 15.61 20.78 9.18
C GLY A 272 14.55 19.74 9.51
N VAL A 273 14.99 18.53 9.83
CA VAL A 273 14.14 17.50 10.42
C VAL A 273 14.77 17.04 11.71
N LYS A 274 14.02 17.18 12.81
CA LYS A 274 14.38 16.71 14.14
C LYS A 274 13.63 15.42 14.42
N ILE A 275 14.34 14.38 14.83
CA ILE A 275 13.72 13.15 15.35
C ILE A 275 13.58 13.33 16.86
N ALA A 276 12.36 13.57 17.30
CA ALA A 276 12.05 13.86 18.70
C ALA A 276 11.44 12.64 19.38
N ASP A 277 11.93 12.31 20.59
CA ASP A 277 11.39 11.27 21.48
C ASP A 277 10.16 11.77 22.27
N SER A 278 10.01 13.09 22.41
CA SER A 278 8.80 13.69 22.97
C SER A 278 8.59 15.08 22.41
N LEU A 279 7.35 15.38 22.06
CA LEU A 279 6.93 16.67 21.53
C LEU A 279 5.66 17.12 22.26
N TYR A 280 5.72 18.27 22.92
CA TYR A 280 4.59 18.86 23.64
C TYR A 280 3.80 19.82 22.73
N SER A 281 2.56 20.12 23.10
CA SER A 281 1.64 20.92 22.28
C SER A 281 2.07 22.36 22.06
N ASP A 282 2.96 22.89 22.91
CA ASP A 282 3.58 24.21 22.80
C ASP A 282 4.79 24.23 21.85
N GLY A 283 5.17 23.08 21.28
CA GLY A 283 6.36 22.91 20.45
C GLY A 283 7.63 22.56 21.23
N THR A 284 7.56 22.44 22.56
CA THR A 284 8.70 22.03 23.38
C THR A 284 9.10 20.60 23.04
N ILE A 285 10.39 20.37 22.80
CA ILE A 285 10.99 19.05 22.55
C ILE A 285 11.81 18.66 23.78
N TYR A 286 11.58 17.47 24.33
CA TYR A 286 12.35 16.99 25.49
C TYR A 286 13.75 16.55 25.08
N THR A 287 13.85 15.73 24.05
CA THR A 287 15.12 15.19 23.54
C THR A 287 15.06 15.04 22.02
N VAL A 288 16.15 15.45 21.36
CA VAL A 288 16.36 15.25 19.93
C VAL A 288 17.40 14.13 19.78
N GLU A 289 16.96 12.99 19.29
CA GLU A 289 17.83 11.81 19.07
C GLU A 289 18.78 12.06 17.88
N HIS A 290 18.25 12.68 16.83
CA HIS A 290 18.99 12.94 15.61
C HIS A 290 18.43 14.15 14.87
N GLU A 291 19.31 14.85 14.17
CA GLU A 291 18.94 15.91 13.23
C GLU A 291 19.40 15.53 11.83
N THR A 292 18.54 15.78 10.86
CA THR A 292 18.85 15.63 9.44
C THR A 292 18.21 16.75 8.65
N ASN A 293 18.31 16.71 7.32
CA ASN A 293 17.53 17.59 6.46
C ASN A 293 16.48 16.80 5.70
N LEU A 294 15.39 17.46 5.35
CA LEU A 294 14.23 16.85 4.70
C LEU A 294 14.60 16.15 3.40
N LEU A 295 15.56 16.69 2.64
CA LEU A 295 15.95 16.14 1.34
C LEU A 295 16.72 14.82 1.50
N THR A 296 17.68 14.79 2.42
CA THR A 296 18.42 13.58 2.81
C THR A 296 17.47 12.52 3.37
N LEU A 297 16.53 12.92 4.25
CA LEU A 297 15.55 12.00 4.80
C LEU A 297 14.68 11.37 3.71
N MET A 298 14.07 12.19 2.84
CA MET A 298 13.19 11.72 1.78
C MET A 298 13.90 10.74 0.83
N ARG A 299 15.14 11.02 0.43
CA ARG A 299 15.93 10.09 -0.40
C ARG A 299 16.28 8.81 0.35
N LYS A 300 16.62 8.89 1.63
CA LYS A 300 16.95 7.73 2.46
C LYS A 300 15.76 6.77 2.60
N ILE A 301 14.55 7.30 2.75
CA ILE A 301 13.34 6.48 2.96
C ILE A 301 12.64 6.07 1.67
N ALA A 302 12.85 6.79 0.55
CA ALA A 302 12.14 6.56 -0.71
C ALA A 302 12.16 5.10 -1.20
N PRO A 303 13.30 4.37 -1.20
CA PRO A 303 13.29 2.95 -1.59
C PRO A 303 12.35 2.10 -0.74
N SER A 304 12.35 2.31 0.58
CA SER A 304 11.47 1.57 1.51
C SER A 304 10.00 1.98 1.37
N LEU A 305 9.75 3.25 1.03
CA LEU A 305 8.40 3.73 0.70
C LEU A 305 7.91 3.16 -0.62
N VAL A 306 8.75 2.97 -1.65
CA VAL A 306 8.32 2.32 -2.89
C VAL A 306 8.04 0.83 -2.65
N LEU A 307 8.88 0.15 -1.87
CA LEU A 307 8.83 -1.30 -1.65
C LEU A 307 7.80 -1.82 -0.64
N GLY A 308 6.97 -0.99 0.00
CA GLY A 308 6.03 -1.53 1.00
C GLY A 308 6.59 -1.65 2.41
N THR A 309 7.91 -1.63 2.60
CA THR A 309 8.53 -1.97 3.90
C THR A 309 8.42 -0.85 4.93
N LEU A 310 8.20 0.38 4.45
CA LEU A 310 7.94 1.55 5.26
C LEU A 310 6.69 2.27 4.77
N GLU A 311 5.89 2.76 5.70
CA GLU A 311 4.80 3.71 5.46
C GLU A 311 5.13 5.05 6.12
N LEU A 312 4.64 6.12 5.51
CA LEU A 312 4.83 7.49 5.99
C LEU A 312 3.44 8.11 6.17
N VAL A 313 3.15 8.57 7.39
CA VAL A 313 1.95 9.37 7.69
C VAL A 313 2.40 10.78 8.00
N MET A 314 1.75 11.77 7.39
CA MET A 314 2.04 13.18 7.59
C MET A 314 0.87 13.91 8.23
N THR A 315 1.14 14.91 9.05
CA THR A 315 0.08 15.83 9.44
C THR A 315 -0.38 16.66 8.24
N ALA A 316 -1.67 17.03 8.20
CA ALA A 316 -2.23 17.83 7.11
C ALA A 316 -1.51 19.18 6.89
N ASP A 317 -0.87 19.73 7.93
CA ASP A 317 -0.07 20.96 7.83
C ASP A 317 1.39 20.71 7.38
N GLY A 318 1.79 19.45 7.22
CA GLY A 318 3.10 19.00 6.77
C GLY A 318 4.23 19.24 7.77
N ARG A 319 3.93 19.48 9.05
CA ARG A 319 4.93 19.75 10.09
C ARG A 319 5.45 18.51 10.80
N LEU A 320 4.64 17.46 10.87
CA LEU A 320 5.02 16.20 11.51
C LEU A 320 4.93 15.05 10.51
N MET A 321 5.90 14.15 10.62
CA MET A 321 5.93 12.88 9.92
C MET A 321 6.07 11.74 10.93
N MET A 322 5.37 10.64 10.67
CA MET A 322 5.50 9.39 11.40
C MET A 322 5.88 8.29 10.41
N LEU A 323 6.99 7.62 10.67
CA LEU A 323 7.48 6.50 9.88
C LEU A 323 7.08 5.18 10.54
N LEU A 324 6.46 4.31 9.76
CA LEU A 324 5.85 3.07 10.20
C LEU A 324 6.47 1.91 9.44
N LYS A 325 7.33 1.14 10.10
CA LYS A 325 7.94 -0.07 9.54
C LYS A 325 6.93 -1.19 9.51
N ARG A 326 6.67 -1.77 8.34
CA ARG A 326 5.88 -3.00 8.25
C ARG A 326 6.68 -4.17 8.84
N LYS A 327 6.15 -4.78 9.90
CA LYS A 327 6.72 -6.00 10.50
C LYS A 327 5.77 -7.17 10.35
N ARG A 328 6.37 -8.36 10.22
CA ARG A 328 5.70 -9.64 10.43
C ARG A 328 5.26 -9.71 11.90
N GLU A 329 4.02 -10.13 12.15
CA GLU A 329 3.64 -10.62 13.49
C GLU A 329 4.33 -11.97 13.66
N THR A 330 5.16 -12.07 14.70
CA THR A 330 5.83 -13.31 15.14
C THR A 330 4.87 -14.23 15.84
#